data_AF-A0A7Y0EK27-F1
#
_entry.id   AF-A0A7Y0EK27-F1
#
_cell.length_a   1.000
_cell.length_b   1.000
_cell.length_c   1.000
_cell.angle_alpha   90.00
_cell.angle_beta   90.00
_cell.angle_gamma   90.00
#
_symmetry.space_group_name_H-M   'P 1'
#
loop_
_entity.id
_entity.type
_entity.pdbx_description
1 polymer ?
#
loop_
_entity_poly.entity_id
_entity_poly.type
_entity_poly.pdbx_seq_one_letter_code
_entity_poly.pdbx_strand_id
1 'polypeptide(L)'
;MLKLMETLFSFNEILNNCIKTMNIKKQISLMYTNYISSPCLHGIIHPIIFIPQKAAKNISDQKFKYIIMHELCHLKRKDILINWITIVLNAVYWFNLIIRYGFCKMKQDCEISCDSDVLKYLKNNENIQYGHTIIKILEINNANNSLIGTTSMIKNKSEIKRRIAMISRHKKVSLRSIILSILVVAIIGSVGLTKASNLKTDDNSSSVSVSEVNPAAGFDNDEHNNTFGLWSGKDSYKISENGKDYNINIKSNIKFGTVNIQIYNDKEVLFKKSSPKDETIKISKEDAKNVRIKATGILTSGSYSIHVNNKQKIESVAIRNFQNINT
;
A
#
# COMPACT_ATOMS: atom_id res chain seq x y z
N MET A 1 26.45 -43.91 17.56
CA MET A 1 25.25 -44.39 16.84
C MET A 1 23.99 -44.10 17.66
N LEU A 2 23.90 -44.55 18.92
CA LEU A 2 22.77 -44.30 19.85
C LEU A 2 22.33 -42.83 19.96
N LYS A 3 23.26 -41.91 20.29
CA LYS A 3 22.96 -40.47 20.40
C LYS A 3 22.39 -39.84 19.12
N LEU A 4 22.76 -40.39 17.96
CA LEU A 4 22.24 -39.94 16.67
C LEU A 4 20.82 -40.48 16.44
N MET A 5 20.51 -41.73 16.82
CA MET A 5 19.16 -42.27 16.76
C MET A 5 18.19 -41.57 17.72
N GLU A 6 18.62 -41.26 18.95
CA GLU A 6 17.80 -40.52 19.93
C GLU A 6 17.45 -39.12 19.44
N THR A 7 18.42 -38.40 18.86
CA THR A 7 18.17 -37.07 18.28
C THR A 7 17.26 -37.12 17.06
N LEU A 8 17.39 -38.15 16.21
CA LEU A 8 16.48 -38.37 15.08
C LEU A 8 15.04 -38.65 15.55
N PHE A 9 14.86 -39.40 16.63
CA PHE A 9 13.54 -39.69 17.18
C PHE A 9 12.90 -38.43 17.77
N SER A 10 13.64 -37.67 18.59
CA SER A 10 13.19 -36.39 19.14
C SER A 10 12.76 -35.41 18.03
N PHE A 11 13.55 -35.30 16.96
CA PHE A 11 13.25 -34.36 15.87
C PHE A 11 11.98 -34.72 15.10
N ASN A 12 11.70 -36.01 14.90
CA ASN A 12 10.43 -36.44 14.31
C ASN A 12 9.24 -36.13 15.21
N GLU A 13 9.39 -36.27 16.52
CA GLU A 13 8.34 -35.90 17.47
C GLU A 13 8.06 -34.39 17.44
N ILE A 14 9.11 -33.57 17.42
CA ILE A 14 9.01 -32.11 17.30
C ILE A 14 8.31 -31.72 16.00
N LEU A 15 8.65 -32.37 14.88
CA LEU A 15 7.99 -32.14 13.59
C LEU A 15 6.49 -32.42 13.69
N ASN A 16 6.10 -33.58 14.21
CA ASN A 16 4.70 -33.96 14.36
C ASN A 16 3.92 -32.99 15.26
N ASN A 17 4.54 -32.52 16.34
CA ASN A 17 3.97 -31.51 17.22
C ASN A 17 3.77 -30.16 16.51
N CYS A 18 4.73 -29.75 15.68
CA CYS A 18 4.61 -28.52 14.88
C CYS A 18 3.52 -28.65 13.80
N ILE A 19 3.42 -29.79 13.11
CA ILE A 19 2.39 -30.07 12.10
C ILE A 19 0.99 -29.94 12.72
N LYS A 20 0.78 -30.54 13.90
CA LYS A 20 -0.47 -30.41 14.67
C LYS A 20 -0.74 -28.96 15.06
N THR A 21 0.25 -28.27 15.63
CA THR A 21 0.11 -26.87 16.08
C THR A 21 -0.25 -25.92 14.94
N MET A 22 0.32 -26.12 13.75
CA MET A 22 0.10 -25.26 12.57
C MET A 22 -1.09 -25.71 11.70
N ASN A 23 -1.77 -26.80 12.10
CA ASN A 23 -2.90 -27.41 11.41
C ASN A 23 -2.60 -27.76 9.94
N ILE A 24 -1.49 -28.48 9.71
CA ILE A 24 -1.05 -28.88 8.37
C ILE A 24 -1.53 -30.32 8.10
N LYS A 25 -2.27 -30.50 7.00
CA LYS A 25 -2.88 -31.79 6.62
C LYS A 25 -1.97 -32.69 5.77
N LYS A 26 -0.86 -32.15 5.25
CA LYS A 26 0.07 -32.90 4.39
C LYS A 26 1.02 -33.75 5.22
N GLN A 27 1.29 -34.96 4.76
CA GLN A 27 2.39 -35.76 5.27
C GLN A 27 3.71 -35.12 4.84
N ILE A 28 4.61 -34.93 5.79
CA ILE A 28 5.91 -34.30 5.58
C ILE A 28 6.98 -35.25 6.07
N SER A 29 7.98 -35.50 5.24
CA SER A 29 9.13 -36.32 5.61
C SER A 29 10.32 -35.44 5.94
N LEU A 30 11.18 -35.92 6.83
CA LEU A 30 12.40 -35.23 7.22
C LEU A 30 13.61 -36.03 6.78
N MET A 31 14.51 -35.38 6.05
CA MET A 31 15.70 -36.01 5.48
C MET A 31 16.96 -35.25 5.89
N TYR A 32 17.99 -35.98 6.31
CA TYR A 32 19.26 -35.38 6.74
C TYR A 32 20.31 -35.57 5.66
N THR A 33 21.01 -34.50 5.30
CA THR A 33 21.96 -34.52 4.18
C THR A 33 23.15 -33.61 4.45
N ASN A 34 24.29 -33.92 3.83
CA ASN A 34 25.49 -33.07 3.84
C ASN A 34 25.60 -32.19 2.59
N TYR A 35 24.70 -32.37 1.62
CA TYR A 35 24.75 -31.69 0.32
C TYR A 35 24.16 -30.27 0.35
N ILE A 36 23.39 -29.94 1.39
CA ILE A 36 22.81 -28.61 1.56
C ILE A 36 23.48 -27.87 2.69
N SER A 37 23.58 -26.56 2.50
CA SER A 37 24.17 -25.68 3.50
C SER A 37 23.16 -25.14 4.49
N SER A 38 21.85 -25.19 4.24
CA SER A 38 20.82 -24.65 5.13
C SER A 38 19.59 -25.56 5.14
N PRO A 39 18.81 -25.61 6.25
CA PRO A 39 17.48 -26.19 6.22
C PRO A 39 16.67 -25.63 5.06
N CYS A 40 15.93 -26.49 4.37
CA CYS A 40 15.06 -26.07 3.28
C CYS A 40 13.93 -27.07 3.04
N LEU A 41 12.82 -26.56 2.52
CA LEU A 41 11.68 -27.33 2.09
C LEU A 41 11.73 -27.55 0.57
N HIS A 42 11.38 -28.75 0.13
CA HIS A 42 11.24 -29.12 -1.28
C HIS A 42 9.99 -29.98 -1.51
N GLY A 43 9.47 -29.95 -2.73
CA GLY A 43 8.34 -30.78 -3.15
C GLY A 43 6.98 -30.15 -2.88
N ILE A 44 6.09 -30.20 -3.87
CA ILE A 44 4.73 -29.63 -3.79
C ILE A 44 3.73 -30.67 -3.28
N ILE A 45 3.77 -31.88 -3.83
CA ILE A 45 2.83 -32.97 -3.53
C ILE A 45 3.27 -33.72 -2.28
N HIS A 46 4.52 -34.17 -2.27
CA HIS A 46 5.17 -34.84 -1.14
C HIS A 46 6.29 -33.95 -0.59
N PRO A 47 5.97 -33.02 0.33
CA PRO A 47 6.95 -32.10 0.86
C PRO A 47 7.98 -32.83 1.73
N ILE A 48 9.26 -32.55 1.48
CA ILE A 48 10.40 -33.07 2.24
C ILE A 48 11.14 -31.87 2.82
N ILE A 49 11.36 -31.90 4.14
CA ILE A 49 12.25 -30.94 4.82
C ILE A 49 13.63 -31.56 4.86
N PHE A 50 14.59 -30.90 4.22
CA PHE A 50 15.98 -31.28 4.31
C PHE A 50 16.68 -30.53 5.43
N ILE A 51 17.43 -31.25 6.26
CA ILE A 51 18.21 -30.68 7.37
C ILE A 51 19.70 -31.00 7.16
N PRO A 52 20.59 -29.99 7.16
CA PRO A 52 22.03 -30.23 7.16
C PRO A 52 22.44 -31.04 8.40
N GLN A 53 23.25 -32.10 8.26
CA GLN A 53 23.72 -32.85 9.46
C GLN A 53 24.51 -31.95 10.42
N LYS A 54 25.22 -30.95 9.90
CA LYS A 54 25.91 -29.93 10.71
C LYS A 54 24.94 -29.12 11.56
N ALA A 55 23.78 -28.77 11.01
CA ALA A 55 22.74 -28.10 11.79
C ALA A 55 22.17 -29.06 12.83
N ALA A 56 21.80 -30.27 12.44
CA ALA A 56 21.20 -31.27 13.34
C ALA A 56 22.05 -31.60 14.57
N LYS A 57 23.38 -31.60 14.44
CA LYS A 57 24.31 -31.88 15.56
C LYS A 57 24.53 -30.69 16.51
N ASN A 58 24.29 -29.46 16.06
CA ASN A 58 24.70 -28.22 16.75
C ASN A 58 23.54 -27.38 17.27
N ILE A 59 22.30 -27.84 17.09
CA ILE A 59 21.08 -27.15 17.52
C ILE A 59 20.37 -27.97 18.60
N SER A 60 19.83 -27.28 19.60
CA SER A 60 18.94 -27.90 20.59
C SER A 60 17.55 -28.12 19.99
N ASP A 61 16.78 -29.00 20.63
CA ASP A 61 15.39 -29.34 20.28
C ASP A 61 14.50 -28.10 20.14
N GLN A 62 14.65 -27.12 21.04
CA GLN A 62 13.88 -25.87 20.96
C GLN A 62 14.26 -25.02 19.74
N LYS A 63 15.55 -24.94 19.40
CA LYS A 63 15.99 -24.24 18.18
C LYS A 63 15.49 -24.98 16.94
N PHE A 64 15.57 -26.31 16.95
CA PHE A 64 15.06 -27.14 15.88
C PHE A 64 13.55 -26.95 15.66
N LYS A 65 12.76 -26.88 16.74
CA LYS A 65 11.33 -26.53 16.68
C LYS A 65 11.11 -25.24 15.90
N TYR A 66 11.87 -24.18 16.18
CA TYR A 66 11.70 -22.92 15.47
C TYR A 66 12.05 -23.00 13.97
N ILE A 67 13.06 -23.79 13.61
CA ILE A 67 13.42 -24.06 12.21
C ILE A 67 12.27 -24.75 11.50
N ILE A 68 11.74 -25.81 12.10
CA ILE A 68 10.65 -26.57 11.51
C ILE A 68 9.41 -25.69 11.36
N MET A 69 9.06 -24.87 12.34
CA MET A 69 7.94 -23.94 12.23
C MET A 69 8.12 -22.96 11.05
N HIS A 70 9.34 -22.50 10.80
CA HIS A 70 9.66 -21.65 9.65
C HIS A 70 9.46 -22.38 8.31
N GLU A 71 10.04 -23.57 8.14
CA GLU A 71 9.87 -24.36 6.91
C GLU A 71 8.42 -24.79 6.67
N LEU A 72 7.68 -25.14 7.74
CA LEU A 72 6.26 -25.45 7.67
C LEU A 72 5.42 -24.23 7.28
N CYS A 73 5.86 -23.02 7.62
CA CYS A 73 5.21 -21.79 7.18
C CYS A 73 5.28 -21.64 5.65
N HIS A 74 6.46 -21.87 5.07
CA HIS A 74 6.62 -21.90 3.62
C HIS A 74 5.71 -22.94 2.95
N LEU A 75 5.57 -24.13 3.55
CA LEU A 75 4.67 -25.17 3.05
C LEU A 75 3.22 -24.69 3.05
N LYS A 76 2.78 -24.11 4.17
CA LYS A 76 1.41 -23.64 4.38
C LYS A 76 1.04 -22.53 3.40
N ARG A 77 1.99 -21.64 3.10
CA ARG A 77 1.84 -20.52 2.16
C ARG A 77 2.06 -20.90 0.70
N LYS A 78 2.48 -22.15 0.43
CA LYS A 78 2.78 -22.67 -0.92
C LYS A 78 3.93 -21.93 -1.61
N ASP A 79 4.91 -21.45 -0.84
CA ASP A 79 6.00 -20.63 -1.35
C ASP A 79 6.87 -21.39 -2.36
N ILE A 80 6.93 -22.72 -2.29
CA ILE A 80 7.61 -23.56 -3.29
C ILE A 80 6.99 -23.39 -4.68
N LEU A 81 5.65 -23.37 -4.77
CA LEU A 81 4.97 -23.21 -6.05
C LEU A 81 5.28 -21.83 -6.65
N ILE A 82 5.23 -20.79 -5.81
CA ILE A 82 5.59 -19.43 -6.21
C ILE A 82 7.05 -19.37 -6.66
N ASN A 83 7.97 -20.02 -5.95
CA ASN A 83 9.38 -20.08 -6.32
C ASN A 83 9.59 -20.75 -7.69
N TRP A 84 8.87 -21.84 -8.00
CA TRP A 84 8.90 -22.46 -9.33
C TRP A 84 8.38 -21.52 -10.43
N ILE A 85 7.25 -20.84 -10.18
CA ILE A 85 6.71 -19.84 -11.12
C ILE A 85 7.74 -18.72 -11.35
N THR A 86 8.37 -18.23 -10.27
CA THR A 86 9.41 -17.22 -10.34
C THR A 86 10.66 -17.69 -11.11
N ILE A 87 11.06 -18.95 -10.98
CA ILE A 87 12.17 -19.51 -11.77
C ILE A 87 11.82 -19.50 -13.26
N VAL A 88 10.62 -19.97 -13.63
CA VAL A 88 10.16 -19.97 -15.03
C VAL A 88 10.08 -18.55 -15.58
N LEU A 89 9.49 -17.61 -14.83
CA LEU A 89 9.40 -16.21 -15.23
C LEU A 89 10.77 -15.55 -15.34
N ASN A 90 11.73 -15.86 -14.46
CA ASN A 90 13.10 -15.37 -14.60
C ASN A 90 13.80 -15.92 -15.84
N ALA A 91 13.50 -17.17 -16.25
CA ALA A 91 14.03 -17.74 -17.48
C ALA A 91 13.45 -17.05 -18.72
N VAL A 92 12.14 -16.76 -18.72
CA VAL A 92 11.46 -16.03 -19.82
C VAL A 92 11.93 -14.58 -19.90
N TYR A 93 12.00 -13.90 -18.76
CA TYR A 93 12.37 -12.48 -18.64
C TYR A 93 13.83 -12.26 -18.26
N TRP A 94 14.74 -13.16 -18.68
CA TRP A 94 16.15 -13.16 -18.27
C TRP A 94 16.87 -11.82 -18.55
N PHE A 95 16.43 -11.10 -19.59
CA PHE A 95 16.94 -9.79 -20.03
C PHE A 95 16.38 -8.60 -19.23
N ASN A 96 15.25 -8.76 -18.52
CA ASN A 96 14.61 -7.66 -17.82
C ASN A 96 15.12 -7.54 -16.37
N LEU A 97 16.05 -6.60 -16.16
CA LEU A 97 16.66 -6.34 -14.84
C LEU A 97 15.64 -5.90 -13.78
N ILE A 98 14.59 -5.16 -14.17
CA ILE A 98 13.56 -4.65 -13.25
C ILE A 98 12.74 -5.82 -12.70
N ILE A 99 12.32 -6.74 -13.56
CA ILE A 99 11.56 -7.93 -13.15
C ILE A 99 12.41 -8.81 -12.23
N ARG A 100 13.68 -9.05 -12.58
CA ARG A 100 14.61 -9.83 -11.75
C ARG A 100 14.81 -9.20 -10.37
N TYR A 101 14.96 -7.88 -10.31
CA TYR A 101 15.03 -7.14 -9.05
C TYR A 101 13.73 -7.26 -8.24
N GLY A 102 12.58 -7.15 -8.91
CA GLY A 102 11.25 -7.35 -8.32
C GLY A 102 11.12 -8.74 -7.67
N PHE A 103 11.54 -9.81 -8.34
CA PHE A 103 11.53 -11.15 -7.76
C PHE A 103 12.50 -11.30 -6.58
N CYS A 104 13.65 -10.62 -6.61
CA CYS A 104 14.54 -10.56 -5.46
C CYS A 104 13.85 -9.93 -4.25
N LYS A 105 13.13 -8.80 -4.44
CA LYS A 105 12.34 -8.15 -3.39
C LYS A 105 11.18 -9.00 -2.90
N MET A 106 10.46 -9.63 -3.81
CA MET A 106 9.39 -10.57 -3.48
C MET A 106 9.90 -11.70 -2.57
N LYS A 107 11.07 -12.28 -2.87
CA LYS A 107 11.65 -13.33 -2.02
C LYS A 107 12.00 -12.80 -0.62
N GLN A 108 12.52 -11.57 -0.52
CA GLN A 108 12.82 -10.95 0.76
C GLN A 108 11.56 -10.70 1.60
N ASP A 109 10.47 -10.26 0.98
CA ASP A 109 9.20 -10.04 1.65
C ASP A 109 8.52 -11.35 2.03
N CYS A 110 8.73 -12.40 1.23
CA CYS A 110 8.31 -13.76 1.56
C CYS A 110 8.90 -14.23 2.90
N GLU A 111 10.22 -14.03 3.11
CA GLU A 111 10.91 -14.39 4.36
C GLU A 111 10.35 -13.63 5.57
N ILE A 112 10.10 -12.33 5.43
CA ILE A 112 9.51 -11.51 6.51
C ILE A 112 8.11 -11.94 6.84
N SER A 113 7.29 -12.21 5.83
CA SER A 113 5.94 -12.70 6.07
C SER A 113 5.96 -14.08 6.72
N CYS A 114 6.91 -14.95 6.37
CA CYS A 114 7.07 -16.25 7.02
C CYS A 114 7.46 -16.09 8.48
N ASP A 115 8.46 -15.25 8.76
CA ASP A 115 8.86 -14.93 10.12
C ASP A 115 7.68 -14.38 10.93
N SER A 116 6.90 -13.46 10.37
CA SER A 116 5.72 -12.88 11.02
C SER A 116 4.67 -13.94 11.38
N ASP A 117 4.43 -14.89 10.48
CA ASP A 117 3.51 -15.99 10.72
C ASP A 117 4.00 -16.96 11.79
N VAL A 118 5.31 -17.26 11.83
CA VAL A 118 5.91 -18.08 12.90
C VAL A 118 5.64 -17.45 14.27
N LEU A 119 5.79 -16.13 14.40
CA LEU A 119 5.60 -15.40 15.65
C LEU A 119 4.19 -15.55 16.24
N LYS A 120 3.18 -15.80 15.40
CA LYS A 120 1.80 -16.07 15.86
C LYS A 120 1.69 -17.35 16.69
N TYR A 121 2.53 -18.34 16.41
CA TYR A 121 2.56 -19.63 17.08
C TYR A 121 3.52 -19.66 18.28
N LEU A 122 4.34 -18.62 18.46
CA LEU A 122 5.27 -18.52 19.58
C LEU A 122 4.58 -18.05 20.86
N LYS A 123 5.06 -18.55 22.00
CA LYS A 123 4.66 -18.07 23.32
C LYS A 123 5.32 -16.70 23.59
N ASN A 124 4.84 -16.01 24.62
CA ASN A 124 5.41 -14.74 25.02
C ASN A 124 6.91 -14.91 25.32
N ASN A 125 7.73 -13.98 24.82
CA ASN A 125 9.20 -13.93 24.95
C ASN A 125 10.00 -15.00 24.17
N GLU A 126 9.35 -15.89 23.40
CA GLU A 126 10.06 -16.84 22.52
C GLU A 126 10.59 -16.18 21.23
N ASN A 127 10.09 -14.99 20.87
CA ASN A 127 10.53 -14.26 19.67
C ASN A 127 12.03 -13.93 19.66
N ILE A 128 12.61 -13.61 20.83
CA ILE A 128 14.05 -13.34 20.95
C ILE A 128 14.86 -14.62 20.68
N GLN A 129 14.43 -15.76 21.24
CA GLN A 129 15.08 -17.05 21.03
C GLN A 129 14.95 -17.52 19.57
N TYR A 130 13.81 -17.24 18.94
CA TYR A 130 13.63 -17.44 17.50
C TYR A 130 14.64 -16.63 16.69
N GLY A 131 14.76 -15.33 16.96
CA GLY A 131 15.75 -14.46 16.31
C GLY A 131 17.19 -14.97 16.46
N HIS A 132 17.58 -15.41 17.66
CA HIS A 132 18.90 -16.03 17.88
C HIS A 132 19.07 -17.34 17.11
N THR A 133 18.00 -18.10 16.91
CA THR A 133 18.05 -19.34 16.14
C THR A 133 18.34 -19.06 14.66
N ILE A 134 17.69 -18.05 14.08
CA ILE A 134 17.97 -17.59 12.72
C ILE A 134 19.44 -17.20 12.57
N ILE A 135 19.97 -16.40 13.51
CA ILE A 135 21.39 -15.99 13.50
C ILE A 135 22.29 -17.21 13.60
N LYS A 136 21.98 -18.16 14.49
CA LYS A 136 22.81 -19.35 14.70
C LYS A 136 22.90 -20.24 13.47
N ILE A 137 21.80 -20.40 12.75
CA ILE A 137 21.77 -21.17 11.50
C ILE A 137 22.65 -20.49 10.45
N LEU A 138 22.57 -19.16 10.32
CA LEU A 138 23.44 -18.42 9.41
C LEU A 138 24.92 -18.57 9.75
N GLU A 139 25.29 -18.57 11.04
CA GLU A 139 26.67 -18.81 11.48
C GLU A 139 27.16 -20.22 11.13
N ILE A 140 26.34 -21.25 11.37
CA ILE A 140 26.68 -22.65 11.07
C ILE A 140 26.84 -22.82 9.54
N ASN A 141 26.10 -22.03 8.77
CA ASN A 141 25.93 -22.19 7.34
C ASN A 141 26.75 -21.14 6.58
N ASN A 142 28.08 -21.27 6.62
CA ASN A 142 29.00 -20.33 5.95
C ASN A 142 29.08 -20.52 4.40
N ALA A 143 28.49 -21.57 3.84
CA ALA A 143 28.61 -21.92 2.40
C ALA A 143 27.39 -21.51 1.55
N ASN A 144 27.62 -20.99 0.34
CA ASN A 144 26.60 -20.40 -0.55
C ASN A 144 25.84 -21.40 -1.43
N ASN A 145 25.64 -22.64 -0.99
CA ASN A 145 24.98 -23.65 -1.81
C ASN A 145 23.48 -23.65 -1.53
N SER A 146 22.72 -22.89 -2.33
CA SER A 146 21.26 -23.02 -2.43
C SER A 146 20.89 -23.94 -3.58
N LEU A 147 20.09 -24.98 -3.31
CA LEU A 147 19.50 -25.82 -4.36
C LEU A 147 18.36 -25.08 -5.08
N ILE A 148 18.28 -25.24 -6.41
CA ILE A 148 17.20 -24.70 -7.22
C ILE A 148 15.86 -25.29 -6.76
N GLY A 149 14.80 -24.49 -6.73
CA GLY A 149 13.47 -24.95 -6.36
C GLY A 149 13.27 -25.20 -4.86
N THR A 150 14.14 -24.67 -3.99
CA THR A 150 14.01 -24.76 -2.53
C THR A 150 13.80 -23.38 -1.87
N THR A 151 13.25 -23.37 -0.66
CA THR A 151 12.97 -22.15 0.14
C THR A 151 14.18 -21.65 0.92
N SER A 152 15.40 -21.95 0.48
CA SER A 152 16.61 -21.59 1.24
C SER A 152 16.68 -20.09 1.55
N MET A 153 17.02 -19.84 2.82
CA MET A 153 17.15 -18.52 3.43
C MET A 153 18.16 -17.62 2.71
N ILE A 154 17.80 -16.35 2.50
CA ILE A 154 18.67 -15.34 1.87
C ILE A 154 19.69 -14.81 2.87
N LYS A 155 20.98 -14.77 2.50
CA LYS A 155 22.10 -14.38 3.38
C LYS A 155 22.51 -12.90 3.34
N ASN A 156 21.70 -12.01 2.78
CA ASN A 156 22.06 -10.59 2.71
C ASN A 156 21.97 -9.94 4.11
N LYS A 157 23.04 -9.26 4.54
CA LYS A 157 23.13 -8.56 5.83
C LYS A 157 21.99 -7.57 6.07
N SER A 158 21.59 -6.80 5.05
CA SER A 158 20.46 -5.86 5.16
C SER A 158 19.15 -6.59 5.47
N GLU A 159 18.94 -7.73 4.83
CA GLU A 159 17.72 -8.54 4.98
C GLU A 159 17.67 -9.26 6.32
N ILE A 160 18.80 -9.80 6.77
CA ILE A 160 18.91 -10.38 8.10
C ILE A 160 18.60 -9.31 9.16
N LYS A 161 19.18 -8.11 9.04
CA LYS A 161 18.87 -7.00 9.93
C LYS A 161 17.38 -6.64 9.91
N ARG A 162 16.76 -6.60 8.72
CA ARG A 162 15.33 -6.32 8.54
C ARG A 162 14.46 -7.35 9.25
N ARG A 163 14.76 -8.64 9.09
CA ARG A 163 14.07 -9.76 9.77
C ARG A 163 14.20 -9.68 11.28
N ILE A 164 15.42 -9.54 11.81
CA ILE A 164 15.67 -9.47 13.26
C ILE A 164 15.02 -8.23 13.88
N ALA A 165 15.02 -7.09 13.19
CA ALA A 165 14.31 -5.90 13.64
C ALA A 165 12.80 -6.13 13.72
N MET A 166 12.20 -6.81 12.73
CA MET A 166 10.77 -7.16 12.76
C MET A 166 10.44 -8.13 13.89
N ILE A 167 11.23 -9.20 14.04
CA ILE A 167 11.05 -10.21 15.09
C ILE A 167 11.18 -9.62 16.50
N SER A 168 12.16 -8.75 16.72
CA SER A 168 12.40 -8.13 18.03
C SER A 168 11.31 -7.12 18.42
N ARG A 169 10.73 -6.42 17.44
CA ARG A 169 9.64 -5.45 17.65
C ARG A 169 8.26 -6.10 17.70
N HIS A 170 8.15 -7.39 17.43
CA HIS A 170 6.89 -8.09 17.45
C HIS A 170 6.30 -8.11 18.87
N LYS A 171 5.22 -7.36 19.05
CA LYS A 171 4.39 -7.39 20.25
C LYS A 171 3.00 -7.84 19.83
N LYS A 172 2.44 -8.81 20.57
CA LYS A 172 1.03 -9.19 20.39
C LYS A 172 0.17 -7.97 20.73
N VAL A 173 -0.62 -7.51 19.78
CA VAL A 173 -1.57 -6.41 20.02
C VAL A 173 -2.54 -6.90 21.08
N SER A 174 -2.59 -6.21 22.22
CA SER A 174 -3.48 -6.62 23.30
C SER A 174 -4.93 -6.35 22.89
N LEU A 175 -5.87 -7.21 23.32
CA LEU A 175 -7.30 -6.96 23.11
C LEU A 175 -7.70 -5.58 23.65
N ARG A 176 -7.08 -5.13 24.75
CA ARG A 176 -7.28 -3.77 25.29
C ARG A 176 -6.83 -2.69 24.31
N SER A 177 -5.72 -2.88 23.61
CA SER A 177 -5.22 -1.95 22.58
C SER A 177 -6.14 -1.93 21.34
N ILE A 178 -6.70 -3.08 20.96
CA ILE A 178 -7.68 -3.17 19.87
C ILE A 178 -8.98 -2.48 20.28
N ILE A 179 -9.53 -2.78 21.46
CA ILE A 179 -10.73 -2.15 21.99
C ILE A 179 -10.53 -0.63 22.11
N LEU A 180 -9.37 -0.19 22.62
CA LEU A 180 -9.04 1.23 22.72
C LEU A 180 -8.95 1.90 21.35
N SER A 181 -8.34 1.24 20.36
CA SER A 181 -8.30 1.75 18.98
C SER A 181 -9.69 1.84 18.36
N ILE A 182 -10.54 0.84 18.57
CA ILE A 182 -11.93 0.83 18.09
C ILE A 182 -12.73 1.94 18.80
N LEU A 183 -12.53 2.12 20.11
CA LEU A 183 -13.18 3.16 20.89
C LEU A 183 -12.77 4.56 20.40
N VAL A 184 -11.48 4.78 20.14
CA VAL A 184 -10.98 6.05 19.58
C VAL A 184 -11.60 6.31 18.20
N VAL A 185 -11.64 5.31 17.32
CA VAL A 185 -12.29 5.42 16.00
C VAL A 185 -13.80 5.66 16.14
N ALA A 186 -14.46 5.01 17.10
CA ALA A 186 -15.89 5.18 17.36
C ALA A 186 -16.22 6.56 17.95
N ILE A 187 -15.35 7.12 18.82
CA ILE A 187 -15.49 8.48 19.35
C ILE A 187 -15.28 9.51 18.23
N ILE A 188 -14.25 9.32 17.39
CA ILE A 188 -14.03 10.19 16.22
C ILE A 188 -15.23 10.08 15.26
N GLY A 189 -15.77 8.86 15.08
CA GLY A 189 -16.97 8.60 14.30
C GLY A 189 -18.25 9.19 14.88
N SER A 190 -18.43 9.20 16.20
CA SER A 190 -19.63 9.74 16.86
C SER A 190 -19.65 11.27 16.89
N VAL A 191 -18.47 11.91 17.01
CA VAL A 191 -18.31 13.35 16.79
C VAL A 191 -18.57 13.72 15.33
N GLY A 192 -18.25 12.82 14.38
CA GLY A 192 -18.56 12.99 12.96
C GLY A 192 -20.01 12.70 12.55
N LEU A 193 -20.75 11.86 13.28
CA LEU A 193 -22.13 11.45 12.95
C LEU A 193 -23.23 12.16 13.76
N THR A 194 -22.90 13.04 14.70
CA THR A 194 -23.93 13.79 15.45
C THR A 194 -24.46 14.97 14.62
N LYS A 195 -25.32 14.67 13.64
CA LYS A 195 -26.52 15.47 13.30
C LYS A 195 -27.37 14.76 12.24
N ALA A 196 -28.46 14.15 12.70
CA ALA A 196 -29.74 14.08 11.98
C ALA A 196 -30.82 13.44 12.90
N SER A 197 -31.58 14.26 13.61
CA SER A 197 -32.95 13.90 14.04
C SER A 197 -33.89 15.03 13.62
N ASN A 198 -34.99 14.66 12.99
CA ASN A 198 -35.94 15.53 12.29
C ASN A 198 -37.26 15.67 13.09
N LEU A 199 -37.80 16.91 13.13
CA LEU A 199 -39.24 17.31 13.04
C LEU A 199 -40.18 16.93 14.21
N LYS A 200 -41.05 17.76 14.82
CA LYS A 200 -41.86 18.98 14.53
C LYS A 200 -42.12 19.71 15.89
N THR A 201 -42.57 20.97 16.05
CA THR A 201 -43.88 21.57 15.68
C THR A 201 -43.90 23.06 16.08
N ASP A 202 -44.42 23.90 15.20
CA ASP A 202 -45.13 25.21 15.30
C ASP A 202 -44.89 26.27 16.40
N ASP A 203 -44.99 27.52 15.89
CA ASP A 203 -45.39 28.81 16.47
C ASP A 203 -44.38 29.81 17.07
N ASN A 204 -44.22 30.89 16.29
CA ASN A 204 -44.01 32.31 16.65
C ASN A 204 -42.84 32.71 17.57
N SER A 205 -41.78 33.22 16.95
CA SER A 205 -41.47 34.67 16.93
C SER A 205 -40.07 34.93 16.37
N SER A 206 -40.00 35.83 15.39
CA SER A 206 -38.89 36.71 15.00
C SER A 206 -37.47 36.25 15.42
N SER A 207 -36.53 35.92 14.52
CA SER A 207 -36.17 36.65 13.30
C SER A 207 -35.03 35.92 12.58
N VAL A 208 -35.01 36.09 11.25
CA VAL A 208 -33.92 35.74 10.31
C VAL A 208 -33.80 34.27 9.91
N SER A 209 -34.59 33.96 8.89
CA SER A 209 -34.57 32.80 8.00
C SER A 209 -33.31 32.73 7.11
N VAL A 210 -32.73 31.52 7.07
CA VAL A 210 -32.18 30.80 5.90
C VAL A 210 -31.20 31.58 4.99
N SER A 211 -29.93 31.18 5.02
CA SER A 211 -29.07 31.27 3.82
C SER A 211 -28.89 29.87 3.23
N GLU A 212 -29.88 29.47 2.43
CA GLU A 212 -29.61 28.72 1.21
C GLU A 212 -28.51 29.46 0.45
N VAL A 213 -27.40 28.81 0.15
CA VAL A 213 -26.59 29.27 -0.99
C VAL A 213 -27.32 28.80 -2.25
N ASN A 214 -28.26 29.66 -2.60
CA ASN A 214 -28.93 29.85 -3.87
C ASN A 214 -28.02 29.49 -5.06
N PRO A 215 -28.51 28.79 -6.11
CA PRO A 215 -27.91 28.80 -7.45
C PRO A 215 -27.92 30.20 -8.10
N ALA A 216 -28.42 31.22 -7.40
CA ALA A 216 -28.37 32.62 -7.79
C ALA A 216 -27.78 33.49 -6.67
N ALA A 217 -26.47 33.41 -6.44
CA ALA A 217 -25.73 34.51 -5.84
C ALA A 217 -25.08 35.27 -6.99
N GLY A 218 -25.45 36.53 -7.19
CA GLY A 218 -24.88 37.39 -8.22
C GLY A 218 -23.35 37.43 -8.11
N PHE A 219 -22.68 36.81 -9.07
CA PHE A 219 -21.23 36.91 -9.25
C PHE A 219 -20.93 38.25 -9.91
N ASP A 220 -20.79 39.32 -9.13
CA ASP A 220 -20.06 40.53 -9.55
C ASP A 220 -18.55 40.36 -9.32
N ASN A 221 -18.03 39.16 -9.58
CA ASN A 221 -16.60 38.91 -9.43
C ASN A 221 -16.04 38.48 -10.78
N ASP A 222 -15.32 39.43 -11.38
CA ASP A 222 -14.38 39.28 -12.48
C ASP A 222 -13.23 38.29 -12.12
N GLU A 223 -13.23 37.65 -10.93
CA GLU A 223 -12.17 36.77 -10.43
C GLU A 223 -12.72 35.49 -9.77
N HIS A 224 -12.11 34.35 -10.08
CA HIS A 224 -12.37 33.04 -9.48
C HIS A 224 -11.08 32.40 -8.98
N ASN A 225 -11.01 32.13 -7.68
CA ASN A 225 -9.84 31.58 -7.00
C ASN A 225 -10.15 30.21 -6.39
N ASN A 226 -9.37 29.19 -6.75
CA ASN A 226 -9.54 27.83 -6.25
C ASN A 226 -8.23 27.32 -5.64
N THR A 227 -8.24 27.00 -4.34
CA THR A 227 -7.11 26.42 -3.62
C THR A 227 -7.49 25.02 -3.14
N PHE A 228 -6.65 24.04 -3.44
CA PHE A 228 -6.94 22.62 -3.20
C PHE A 228 -5.75 21.88 -2.60
N GLY A 229 -6.06 20.96 -1.69
CA GLY A 229 -5.13 19.99 -1.08
C GLY A 229 -4.74 18.92 -2.10
N LEU A 230 -5.05 17.65 -1.88
CA LEU A 230 -4.95 16.66 -2.97
C LEU A 230 -6.25 16.73 -3.78
N TRP A 231 -6.19 16.93 -5.09
CA TRP A 231 -7.38 17.04 -5.96
C TRP A 231 -7.27 16.14 -7.18
N SER A 232 -8.36 15.44 -7.48
CA SER A 232 -8.58 14.73 -8.75
C SER A 232 -9.99 15.06 -9.21
N GLY A 233 -10.13 15.69 -10.37
CA GLY A 233 -11.44 16.16 -10.79
C GLY A 233 -11.44 17.08 -12.00
N LYS A 234 -12.62 17.64 -12.24
CA LYS A 234 -12.87 18.59 -13.32
C LYS A 234 -13.78 19.70 -12.80
N ASP A 235 -13.33 20.93 -12.98
CA ASP A 235 -14.13 22.13 -12.78
C ASP A 235 -14.48 22.74 -14.14
N SER A 236 -15.68 23.29 -14.26
CA SER A 236 -16.15 23.93 -15.49
C SER A 236 -16.87 25.23 -15.19
N TYR A 237 -16.49 26.26 -15.91
CA TYR A 237 -16.99 27.62 -15.80
C TYR A 237 -17.49 28.10 -17.15
N LYS A 238 -18.50 28.98 -17.14
CA LYS A 238 -19.00 29.72 -18.30
C LYS A 238 -18.76 31.19 -18.06
N ILE A 239 -18.35 31.91 -19.10
CA ILE A 239 -18.16 33.36 -19.04
C ILE A 239 -19.40 34.04 -19.63
N SER A 240 -19.87 35.10 -18.99
CA SER A 240 -21.03 35.87 -19.45
C SER A 240 -20.73 36.63 -20.76
N GLU A 241 -21.69 36.63 -21.67
CA GLU A 241 -21.55 37.32 -22.96
C GLU A 241 -21.84 38.83 -22.81
N ASN A 242 -20.89 39.69 -23.21
CA ASN A 242 -21.06 41.15 -23.18
C ASN A 242 -20.78 41.82 -24.55
N GLY A 243 -20.61 41.04 -25.62
CA GLY A 243 -20.45 41.54 -27.00
C GLY A 243 -19.24 42.46 -27.23
N LYS A 244 -18.24 42.41 -26.34
CA LYS A 244 -16.99 43.19 -26.37
C LYS A 244 -15.80 42.27 -26.23
N ASP A 245 -14.64 42.73 -26.71
CA ASP A 245 -13.36 42.06 -26.48
C ASP A 245 -13.03 42.05 -24.99
N TYR A 246 -12.37 41.00 -24.52
CA TYR A 246 -11.99 40.85 -23.12
C TYR A 246 -10.75 39.97 -22.97
N ASN A 247 -10.11 40.06 -21.80
CA ASN A 247 -8.92 39.28 -21.48
C ASN A 247 -9.22 38.32 -20.34
N ILE A 248 -8.68 37.10 -20.45
CA ILE A 248 -8.70 36.08 -19.40
C ILE A 248 -7.27 35.92 -18.89
N ASN A 249 -7.04 36.25 -17.63
CA ASN A 249 -5.78 36.06 -16.92
C ASN A 249 -5.85 34.78 -16.09
N ILE A 250 -4.87 33.89 -16.25
CA ILE A 250 -4.80 32.63 -15.54
C ILE A 250 -3.47 32.53 -14.80
N LYS A 251 -3.55 32.24 -13.50
CA LYS A 251 -2.37 31.93 -12.68
C LYS A 251 -2.54 30.58 -12.02
N SER A 252 -1.48 29.79 -11.96
CA SER A 252 -1.48 28.55 -11.18
C SER A 252 -0.22 28.43 -10.35
N ASN A 253 -0.38 28.00 -9.10
CA ASN A 253 0.71 27.71 -8.17
C ASN A 253 0.58 26.25 -7.71
N ILE A 254 1.23 25.36 -8.46
CA ILE A 254 1.13 23.91 -8.25
C ILE A 254 2.28 23.44 -7.36
N LYS A 255 1.93 22.86 -6.21
CA LYS A 255 2.88 22.26 -5.26
C LYS A 255 3.22 20.82 -5.64
N PHE A 256 2.26 20.09 -6.21
CA PHE A 256 2.42 18.68 -6.61
C PHE A 256 1.46 18.34 -7.75
N GLY A 257 1.88 17.56 -8.75
CA GLY A 257 1.03 17.16 -9.89
C GLY A 257 0.95 18.18 -11.04
N THR A 258 -0.15 18.20 -11.78
CA THR A 258 -0.35 19.09 -12.95
C THR A 258 -1.83 19.44 -13.13
N VAL A 259 -2.14 20.75 -13.26
CA VAL A 259 -3.49 21.21 -13.63
C VAL A 259 -3.49 21.58 -15.11
N ASN A 260 -4.37 20.98 -15.89
CA ASN A 260 -4.61 21.36 -17.28
C ASN A 260 -5.80 22.31 -17.35
N ILE A 261 -5.57 23.51 -17.89
CA ILE A 261 -6.62 24.52 -18.10
C ILE A 261 -6.85 24.66 -19.61
N GLN A 262 -8.13 24.59 -19.99
CA GLN A 262 -8.59 24.70 -21.37
C GLN A 262 -9.71 25.74 -21.47
N ILE A 263 -9.59 26.66 -22.42
CA ILE A 263 -10.62 27.65 -22.78
C ILE A 263 -11.11 27.30 -24.18
N TYR A 264 -12.41 27.27 -24.38
CA TYR A 264 -13.03 26.90 -25.65
C TYR A 264 -14.36 27.61 -25.84
N ASN A 265 -14.74 27.83 -27.09
CA ASN A 265 -16.09 28.23 -27.48
C ASN A 265 -16.76 27.07 -28.25
N ASP A 266 -17.92 27.32 -28.86
CA ASP A 266 -18.64 26.28 -29.61
C ASP A 266 -17.95 25.90 -30.95
N LYS A 267 -16.98 26.70 -31.43
CA LYS A 267 -16.28 26.50 -32.71
C LYS A 267 -14.93 25.81 -32.53
N GLU A 268 -14.15 26.23 -31.53
CA GLU A 268 -12.76 25.78 -31.37
C GLU A 268 -12.21 25.93 -29.94
N VAL A 269 -10.99 25.41 -29.74
CA VAL A 269 -10.24 25.53 -28.49
C VAL A 269 -9.31 26.73 -28.57
N LEU A 270 -9.66 27.78 -27.84
CA LEU A 270 -8.96 29.07 -27.84
C LEU A 270 -7.65 29.03 -27.02
N PHE A 271 -7.58 28.16 -25.99
CA PHE A 271 -6.38 27.99 -25.18
C PHE A 271 -6.34 26.62 -24.52
N LYS A 272 -5.15 26.03 -24.42
CA LYS A 272 -4.91 24.80 -23.65
C LYS A 272 -3.47 24.78 -23.14
N LYS A 273 -3.29 24.74 -21.83
CA LYS A 273 -1.95 24.64 -21.22
C LYS A 273 -1.95 23.85 -19.92
N SER A 274 -0.84 23.16 -19.69
CA SER A 274 -0.54 22.45 -18.44
C SER A 274 0.19 23.40 -17.48
N SER A 275 -0.40 23.63 -16.30
CA SER A 275 0.10 24.47 -15.22
C SER A 275 0.56 25.87 -15.67
N PRO A 276 -0.34 26.69 -16.26
CA PRO A 276 0.01 28.04 -16.72
C PRO A 276 0.46 28.93 -15.55
N LYS A 277 1.60 29.60 -15.72
CA LYS A 277 2.16 30.57 -14.76
C LYS A 277 2.00 31.96 -15.36
N ASP A 278 0.95 32.66 -14.95
CA ASP A 278 0.64 34.04 -15.38
C ASP A 278 0.48 34.21 -16.90
N GLU A 279 -0.60 33.64 -17.45
CA GLU A 279 -0.95 33.73 -18.87
C GLU A 279 -2.16 34.65 -19.09
N THR A 280 -2.11 35.48 -20.14
CA THR A 280 -3.21 36.36 -20.55
C THR A 280 -3.67 35.98 -21.95
N ILE A 281 -4.94 35.61 -22.08
CA ILE A 281 -5.58 35.28 -23.36
C ILE A 281 -6.53 36.42 -23.74
N LYS A 282 -6.39 36.96 -24.94
CA LYS A 282 -7.32 37.94 -25.51
C LYS A 282 -8.43 37.20 -26.27
N ILE A 283 -9.68 37.51 -25.99
CA ILE A 283 -10.84 36.98 -26.69
C ILE A 283 -11.47 38.12 -27.50
N SER A 284 -11.50 37.97 -28.82
CA SER A 284 -12.14 38.91 -29.74
C SER A 284 -13.66 38.74 -29.74
N LYS A 285 -14.39 39.81 -30.07
CA LYS A 285 -15.86 39.86 -30.12
C LYS A 285 -16.50 38.73 -30.93
N GLU A 286 -15.84 38.26 -31.98
CA GLU A 286 -16.33 37.16 -32.84
C GLU A 286 -16.31 35.79 -32.14
N ASP A 287 -15.42 35.62 -31.15
CA ASP A 287 -15.20 34.39 -30.39
C ASP A 287 -15.79 34.42 -28.99
N ALA A 288 -16.31 35.59 -28.57
CA ALA A 288 -16.89 35.87 -27.26
C ALA A 288 -18.23 35.16 -26.97
N LYS A 289 -18.71 34.31 -27.88
CA LYS A 289 -19.98 33.58 -27.74
C LYS A 289 -19.74 32.22 -27.05
N ASN A 290 -20.50 31.94 -26.00
CA ASN A 290 -20.47 30.68 -25.23
C ASN A 290 -19.07 30.22 -24.78
N VAL A 291 -18.21 31.14 -24.35
CA VAL A 291 -16.87 30.79 -23.86
C VAL A 291 -16.96 30.03 -22.54
N ARG A 292 -16.29 28.89 -22.49
CA ARG A 292 -16.21 28.01 -21.32
C ARG A 292 -14.76 27.75 -20.93
N ILE A 293 -14.53 27.62 -19.64
CA ILE A 293 -13.24 27.25 -19.06
C ILE A 293 -13.37 25.90 -18.38
N LYS A 294 -12.40 25.03 -18.60
CA LYS A 294 -12.31 23.71 -18.00
C LYS A 294 -10.95 23.56 -17.32
N ALA A 295 -10.95 23.30 -16.02
CA ALA A 295 -9.77 22.91 -15.27
C ALA A 295 -9.83 21.41 -14.96
N THR A 296 -8.73 20.70 -15.15
CA THR A 296 -8.63 19.25 -14.86
C THR A 296 -7.31 18.92 -14.18
N GLY A 297 -7.35 18.02 -13.20
CA GLY A 297 -6.16 17.56 -12.49
C GLY A 297 -6.36 16.15 -11.97
N ILE A 298 -5.25 15.44 -11.82
CA ILE A 298 -5.18 14.09 -11.26
C ILE A 298 -4.11 14.13 -10.17
N LEU A 299 -4.47 13.77 -8.94
CA LEU A 299 -3.59 13.75 -7.77
C LEU A 299 -2.73 15.03 -7.65
N THR A 300 -3.35 16.19 -7.83
CA THR A 300 -2.66 17.49 -7.93
C THR A 300 -2.96 18.36 -6.71
N SER A 301 -1.99 19.12 -6.23
CA SER A 301 -2.13 20.07 -5.11
C SER A 301 -1.60 21.45 -5.45
N GLY A 302 -2.27 22.49 -4.95
CA GLY A 302 -1.93 23.87 -5.26
C GLY A 302 -3.13 24.79 -5.34
N SER A 303 -3.01 25.83 -6.15
CA SER A 303 -4.10 26.75 -6.46
C SER A 303 -4.08 27.17 -7.91
N TYR A 304 -5.23 27.59 -8.43
CA TYR A 304 -5.32 28.36 -9.66
C TYR A 304 -6.31 29.51 -9.50
N SER A 305 -6.05 30.61 -10.20
CA SER A 305 -6.93 31.77 -10.32
C SER A 305 -7.24 32.07 -11.77
N ILE A 306 -8.47 32.52 -12.01
CA ILE A 306 -8.96 32.95 -13.30
C ILE A 306 -9.56 34.34 -13.09
N HIS A 307 -9.06 35.34 -13.80
CA HIS A 307 -9.59 36.69 -13.78
C HIS A 307 -10.01 37.11 -15.19
N VAL A 308 -11.17 37.72 -15.35
CA VAL A 308 -11.74 38.14 -16.62
C VAL A 308 -12.09 39.61 -16.54
N ASN A 309 -11.55 40.43 -17.44
CA ASN A 309 -11.75 41.87 -17.41
C ASN A 309 -13.06 42.28 -18.14
N ASN A 310 -13.36 43.58 -18.15
CA ASN A 310 -14.50 44.19 -18.87
C ASN A 310 -15.88 43.81 -18.33
N LYS A 311 -16.00 43.67 -17.00
CA LYS A 311 -17.27 43.36 -16.30
C LYS A 311 -17.90 42.04 -16.76
N GLN A 312 -17.07 41.06 -17.12
CA GLN A 312 -17.54 39.74 -17.49
C GLN A 312 -17.57 38.82 -16.28
N LYS A 313 -18.70 38.15 -16.09
CA LYS A 313 -18.97 37.29 -14.95
C LYS A 313 -18.55 35.86 -15.24
N ILE A 314 -17.96 35.21 -14.24
CA ILE A 314 -17.62 33.79 -14.28
C ILE A 314 -18.72 33.02 -13.54
N GLU A 315 -19.45 32.18 -14.25
CA GLU A 315 -20.50 31.33 -13.71
C GLU A 315 -20.00 29.87 -13.59
N SER A 316 -20.13 29.26 -12.42
CA SER A 316 -19.81 27.85 -12.23
C SER A 316 -20.87 26.95 -12.86
N VAL A 317 -20.49 26.08 -13.79
CA VAL A 317 -21.41 25.21 -14.53
C VAL A 317 -21.45 23.79 -13.95
N ALA A 318 -20.30 23.25 -13.56
CA ALA A 318 -20.21 21.92 -12.96
C ALA A 318 -18.88 21.78 -12.20
N ILE A 319 -18.98 21.51 -10.89
CA ILE A 319 -17.85 21.13 -10.04
C ILE A 319 -18.01 19.64 -9.76
N ARG A 320 -17.19 18.79 -10.38
CA ARG A 320 -17.17 17.35 -10.06
C ARG A 320 -15.88 17.02 -9.34
N ASN A 321 -15.96 17.03 -8.01
CA ASN A 321 -14.94 16.49 -7.13
C ASN A 321 -15.00 14.97 -7.18
N PHE A 322 -14.01 14.32 -7.81
CA PHE A 322 -13.80 12.89 -7.65
C PHE A 322 -12.87 12.67 -6.47
N GLN A 323 -13.40 12.75 -5.24
CA GLN A 323 -12.65 12.25 -4.08
C GLN A 323 -13.52 11.45 -3.13
N ASN A 324 -13.24 10.15 -3.11
CA ASN A 324 -12.79 9.47 -1.90
C ASN A 324 -12.04 8.20 -2.31
N ILE A 325 -10.71 8.30 -2.50
CA ILE A 325 -9.83 7.16 -2.27
C ILE A 325 -9.26 7.41 -0.88
N ASN A 326 -9.97 6.90 0.13
CA ASN A 326 -9.42 6.72 1.46
C ASN A 326 -8.40 5.57 1.38
N THR A 327 -7.13 5.91 1.56
CA THR A 327 -6.10 4.99 2.08
C THR A 327 -5.59 5.54 3.39
#